data_AF-A0A8B6BJC1-F1
#
_entry.id   AF-A0A8B6BJC1-F1
#
_cell.length_a   1.000
_cell.length_b   1.000
_cell.length_c   1.000
_cell.angle_alpha   90.00
_cell.angle_beta   90.00
_cell.angle_gamma   90.00
#
_symmetry.space_group_name_H-M   'P 1'
#
loop_
_entity.id
_entity.type
_entity.pdbx_description
1 polymer ?
#
loop_
_entity_poly.entity_id
_entity_poly.type
_entity_poly.pdbx_seq_one_letter_code
_entity_poly.pdbx_strand_id
1 'polypeptide(L)'
;MAENGDEVQQGAKTKRPIVMPDVFTGEEEWTDWLSQFESCSSLNDWNDGLKCKFIIVRLKGTAGKVLSDLDDDTKNDWTKLKAELTARFDTTTRPDLYKSEFMGRRKKPSETYLEMGNSIRTLARKAYPSLSNNVRDELAKDQFLRA
;
A
#
# COMPACT_ATOMS: atom_id res chain seq x y z
N MET A 1 -58.28 -10.58 32.81
CA MET A 1 -57.41 -9.39 32.79
C MET A 1 -56.42 -9.55 31.65
N ALA A 2 -56.45 -8.58 30.74
CA ALA A 2 -55.36 -8.10 29.87
C ALA A 2 -53.96 -8.17 30.56
N GLU A 3 -52.79 -8.23 29.93
CA GLU A 3 -52.32 -7.72 28.64
C GLU A 3 -50.88 -8.27 28.38
N ASN A 4 -50.48 -8.36 27.10
CA ASN A 4 -49.17 -8.06 26.47
C ASN A 4 -47.86 -8.40 27.25
N GLY A 5 -46.90 -9.14 26.71
CA GLY A 5 -46.30 -8.98 25.39
C GLY A 5 -44.98 -8.21 25.55
N ASP A 6 -43.84 -8.88 25.36
CA ASP A 6 -42.61 -8.24 24.88
C ASP A 6 -41.63 -9.31 24.38
N GLU A 7 -41.68 -9.50 23.07
CA GLU A 7 -40.57 -10.02 22.29
C GLU A 7 -39.38 -9.06 22.41
N VAL A 8 -38.22 -9.56 22.78
CA VAL A 8 -36.95 -8.89 22.42
C VAL A 8 -36.13 -9.86 21.60
N GLN A 9 -36.29 -9.70 20.30
CA GLN A 9 -35.47 -10.27 19.25
C GLN A 9 -34.00 -9.88 19.49
N GLN A 10 -33.15 -10.84 19.85
CA GLN A 10 -31.70 -10.64 19.77
C GLN A 10 -31.29 -10.77 18.30
N GLY A 11 -31.11 -9.61 17.66
CA GLY A 11 -30.64 -9.48 16.29
C GLY A 11 -29.37 -10.30 16.05
N ALA A 12 -29.42 -11.11 15.00
CA ALA A 12 -28.27 -11.86 14.51
C ALA A 12 -27.12 -10.88 14.21
N LYS A 13 -26.05 -10.94 15.01
CA LYS A 13 -24.78 -10.26 14.71
C LYS A 13 -24.25 -10.86 13.42
N THR A 14 -24.48 -10.19 12.29
CA THR A 14 -23.82 -10.49 11.03
C THR A 14 -22.31 -10.45 11.29
N LYS A 15 -21.64 -11.61 11.18
CA LYS A 15 -20.18 -11.69 11.27
C LYS A 15 -19.63 -10.79 10.18
N ARG A 16 -19.11 -9.61 10.55
CA ARG A 16 -18.42 -8.71 9.62
C ARG A 16 -17.35 -9.55 8.90
N PRO A 17 -17.27 -9.52 7.56
CA PRO A 17 -16.22 -10.23 6.85
C PRO A 17 -14.87 -9.72 7.36
N ILE A 18 -14.05 -10.61 7.92
CA ILE A 18 -12.70 -10.27 8.36
C ILE A 18 -11.87 -10.10 7.09
N VAL A 19 -11.55 -8.84 6.75
CA VAL A 19 -10.76 -8.54 5.56
C VAL A 19 -9.28 -8.68 5.93
N MET A 20 -8.62 -9.68 5.38
CA MET A 20 -7.22 -9.91 5.66
C MET A 20 -6.35 -9.15 4.66
N PRO A 21 -5.37 -8.35 5.11
CA PRO A 21 -4.43 -7.69 4.22
C PRO A 21 -3.55 -8.72 3.52
N ASP A 22 -3.09 -8.36 2.33
CA ASP A 22 -2.20 -9.20 1.53
C ASP A 22 -0.79 -9.31 2.12
N VAL A 23 -0.03 -10.29 1.63
CA VAL A 23 1.34 -10.55 2.09
C VAL A 23 2.30 -9.64 1.33
N PHE A 24 3.09 -8.84 2.06
CA PHE A 24 4.13 -8.02 1.45
C PHE A 24 5.44 -8.79 1.34
N THR A 25 5.88 -9.03 0.11
CA THR A 25 7.15 -9.71 -0.21
C THR A 25 8.30 -8.74 -0.49
N GLY A 26 8.00 -7.46 -0.74
CA GLY A 26 8.93 -6.43 -1.19
C GLY A 26 8.99 -6.21 -2.71
N GLU A 27 8.22 -6.98 -3.49
CA GLU A 27 8.07 -6.76 -4.94
C GLU A 27 7.03 -5.69 -5.26
N GLU A 28 6.06 -5.51 -4.37
CA GLU A 28 4.99 -4.53 -4.47
C GLU A 28 5.46 -3.15 -3.99
N GLU A 29 4.73 -2.12 -4.39
CA GLU A 29 4.99 -0.77 -3.92
C GLU A 29 4.51 -0.63 -2.46
N TRP A 30 5.39 -0.15 -1.59
CA TRP A 30 5.15 -0.06 -0.15
C TRP A 30 3.95 0.83 0.20
N THR A 31 3.82 2.00 -0.41
CA THR A 31 2.75 2.95 -0.07
C THR A 31 1.37 2.44 -0.48
N ASP A 32 1.26 1.79 -1.65
CA ASP A 32 0.04 1.16 -2.15
C ASP A 32 -0.37 -0.01 -1.22
N TRP A 33 0.58 -0.88 -0.87
CA TRP A 33 0.32 -2.00 0.06
C TRP A 33 -0.08 -1.49 1.45
N LEU A 34 0.62 -0.49 1.99
CA LEU A 34 0.33 0.09 3.30
C LEU A 34 -1.06 0.75 3.34
N SER A 35 -1.48 1.42 2.28
CA SER A 35 -2.83 2.00 2.17
C SER A 35 -3.92 0.92 2.20
N GLN A 36 -3.68 -0.23 1.55
CA GLN A 36 -4.61 -1.36 1.61
C GLN A 36 -4.62 -1.99 3.02
N PHE A 37 -3.46 -2.13 3.64
CA PHE A 37 -3.34 -2.61 5.02
C PHE A 37 -4.11 -1.72 6.00
N GLU A 38 -3.95 -0.39 5.89
CA GLU A 38 -4.68 0.56 6.73
C GLU A 38 -6.19 0.46 6.51
N SER A 39 -6.63 0.32 5.26
CA SER A 39 -8.05 0.10 4.92
C SER A 39 -8.60 -1.18 5.57
N CYS A 40 -7.84 -2.29 5.53
CA CYS A 40 -8.20 -3.53 6.21
C CYS A 40 -8.26 -3.35 7.74
N SER A 41 -7.31 -2.60 8.30
CA SER A 41 -7.26 -2.31 9.73
C SER A 41 -8.47 -1.48 10.19
N SER A 42 -8.91 -0.53 9.38
CA SER A 42 -10.10 0.28 9.64
C SER A 42 -11.39 -0.52 9.51
N LEU A 43 -11.49 -1.41 8.51
CA LEU A 43 -12.67 -2.27 8.35
C LEU A 43 -12.84 -3.29 9.49
N ASN A 44 -11.71 -3.75 10.05
CA ASN A 44 -11.70 -4.72 11.14
C ASN A 44 -11.60 -4.08 12.53
N ASP A 45 -11.62 -2.75 12.65
CA ASP A 45 -11.46 -2.01 13.91
C ASP A 45 -10.20 -2.43 14.70
N TRP A 46 -9.07 -2.61 14.02
CA TRP A 46 -7.81 -3.00 14.68
C TRP A 46 -7.21 -1.85 15.48
N ASN A 47 -6.83 -2.14 16.73
CA ASN A 47 -5.95 -1.26 17.50
C ASN A 47 -4.49 -1.35 17.01
N ASP A 48 -3.68 -0.40 17.44
CA ASP A 48 -2.28 -0.29 16.99
C ASP A 48 -1.42 -1.50 17.35
N GLY A 49 -1.68 -2.14 18.50
CA GLY A 49 -1.01 -3.38 18.89
C GLY A 49 -1.34 -4.56 17.96
N LEU A 50 -2.59 -4.66 17.49
CA LEU A 50 -2.99 -5.65 16.50
C LEU A 50 -2.38 -5.33 15.13
N LYS A 51 -2.37 -4.06 14.71
CA LYS A 51 -1.71 -3.64 13.46
C LYS A 51 -0.24 -4.06 13.44
N CYS A 52 0.49 -3.81 14.53
CA CYS A 52 1.89 -4.23 14.69
C CYS A 52 2.07 -5.74 14.50
N LYS A 53 1.24 -6.55 15.17
CA LYS A 53 1.31 -8.02 15.03
C LYS A 53 0.97 -8.48 13.61
N PHE A 54 -0.06 -7.90 13.01
CA PHE A 54 -0.49 -8.27 11.66
C PHE A 54 0.54 -7.88 10.60
N ILE A 55 1.11 -6.68 10.66
CA ILE A 55 2.13 -6.26 9.68
C ILE A 55 3.36 -7.18 9.76
N ILE A 56 3.82 -7.53 10.97
CA ILE A 56 4.94 -8.46 11.18
C ILE A 56 4.66 -9.82 10.53
N VAL A 57 3.44 -10.36 10.68
CA VAL A 57 3.06 -11.65 10.10
C VAL A 57 2.91 -11.58 8.57
N ARG A 58 2.53 -10.41 8.05
CA ARG A 58 2.31 -10.17 6.62
C ARG A 58 3.59 -9.81 5.86
N LEU A 59 4.67 -9.47 6.53
CA LEU A 59 5.99 -9.32 5.92
C LEU A 59 6.61 -10.71 5.68
N LYS A 60 6.87 -11.05 4.42
CA LYS A 60 7.48 -12.33 4.02
C LYS A 60 8.65 -12.10 3.06
N GLY A 61 9.43 -13.16 2.81
CA GLY A 61 10.55 -13.11 1.88
C GLY A 61 11.62 -12.08 2.29
N THR A 62 12.03 -11.24 1.34
CA THR A 62 13.05 -10.20 1.56
C THR A 62 12.57 -9.16 2.56
N ALA A 63 11.29 -8.78 2.54
CA ALA A 63 10.74 -7.82 3.47
C ALA A 63 10.71 -8.33 4.92
N GLY A 64 10.55 -9.63 5.12
CA GLY A 64 10.60 -10.24 6.45
C GLY A 64 11.97 -10.13 7.14
N LYS A 65 13.07 -10.04 6.36
CA LYS A 65 14.43 -9.92 6.93
C LYS A 65 14.63 -8.61 7.69
N VAL A 66 13.94 -7.55 7.27
CA VAL A 66 13.98 -6.23 7.91
C VAL A 66 13.52 -6.29 9.36
N LEU A 67 12.61 -7.20 9.70
CA LEU A 67 12.12 -7.36 11.07
C LEU A 67 13.19 -7.86 12.05
N SER A 68 14.22 -8.56 11.57
CA SER A 68 15.32 -9.03 12.41
C SER A 68 16.21 -7.88 12.91
N ASP A 69 16.25 -6.78 12.18
CA ASP A 69 17.05 -5.60 12.49
C ASP A 69 16.31 -4.59 13.40
N LEU A 70 15.06 -4.89 13.78
CA LEU A 70 14.23 -4.01 14.59
C LEU A 70 14.18 -4.47 16.05
N ASP A 71 14.26 -3.50 16.95
CA ASP A 71 14.03 -3.72 18.38
C ASP A 71 12.56 -4.02 18.67
N ASP A 72 12.32 -4.77 19.76
CA ASP A 72 10.95 -5.14 20.15
C ASP A 72 10.12 -3.94 20.63
N ASP A 73 10.76 -2.86 21.12
CA ASP A 73 10.07 -1.59 21.41
C ASP A 73 9.47 -0.98 20.14
N THR A 74 10.27 -0.95 19.06
CA THR A 74 9.84 -0.48 17.74
C THR A 74 8.75 -1.39 17.16
N LYS A 75 8.84 -2.72 17.33
CA LYS A 75 7.83 -3.66 16.84
C LYS A 75 6.47 -3.56 17.54
N ASN A 76 6.42 -3.01 18.76
CA ASN A 76 5.18 -2.90 19.53
C ASN A 76 4.50 -1.52 19.41
N ASP A 77 5.19 -0.53 18.84
CA ASP A 77 4.67 0.81 18.59
C ASP A 77 4.39 1.01 17.09
N TRP A 78 3.11 1.15 16.74
CA TRP A 78 2.69 1.29 15.33
C TRP A 78 3.32 2.50 14.65
N THR A 79 3.51 3.61 15.37
CA THR A 79 4.04 4.84 14.80
C THR A 79 5.51 4.67 14.44
N LYS A 80 6.29 4.12 15.37
CA LYS A 80 7.72 3.84 15.14
C LYS A 80 7.91 2.77 14.07
N LEU A 81 7.13 1.68 14.14
CA LEU A 81 7.19 0.58 13.17
C LEU A 81 6.87 1.07 11.77
N LYS A 82 5.77 1.82 11.60
CA LYS A 82 5.37 2.38 10.30
C LYS A 82 6.47 3.29 9.74
N ALA A 83 7.03 4.17 10.56
CA ALA A 83 8.08 5.10 10.12
C ALA A 83 9.33 4.36 9.63
N GLU A 84 9.79 3.37 10.38
CA GLU A 84 11.00 2.61 10.06
C GLU A 84 10.81 1.72 8.81
N LEU A 85 9.67 1.04 8.71
CA LEU A 85 9.33 0.25 7.52
C LEU A 85 9.18 1.15 6.29
N THR A 86 8.58 2.33 6.46
CA THR A 86 8.49 3.33 5.38
C THR A 86 9.88 3.81 4.98
N ALA A 87 10.77 4.15 5.91
CA ALA A 87 12.13 4.56 5.56
C ALA A 87 12.91 3.50 4.76
N ARG A 88 12.64 2.21 5.01
CA ARG A 88 13.34 1.09 4.36
C ARG A 88 12.72 0.66 3.03
N PHE A 89 11.39 0.63 2.94
CA PHE A 89 10.68 0.13 1.76
C PHE A 89 10.16 1.23 0.84
N ASP A 90 10.01 2.46 1.36
CA ASP A 90 9.56 3.59 0.56
C ASP A 90 10.69 4.07 -0.36
N THR A 91 10.71 3.46 -1.54
CA THR A 91 11.58 3.82 -2.65
C THR A 91 11.21 5.16 -3.28
N THR A 92 10.11 5.80 -2.86
CA THR A 92 9.77 7.19 -3.23
C THR A 92 10.88 8.18 -2.84
N THR A 93 11.77 7.77 -1.92
CA THR A 93 13.01 8.49 -1.57
C THR A 93 14.10 8.46 -2.65
N ARG A 94 13.89 7.76 -3.78
CA ARG A 94 14.81 7.74 -4.94
C ARG A 94 14.13 8.28 -6.21
N PRO A 95 13.73 9.57 -6.23
CA PRO A 95 13.18 10.19 -7.43
C PRO A 95 14.12 10.06 -8.62
N ASP A 96 15.44 10.01 -8.41
CA ASP A 96 16.42 9.91 -9.50
C ASP A 96 16.44 8.53 -10.17
N LEU A 97 16.17 7.46 -9.43
CA LEU A 97 15.99 6.12 -10.01
C LEU A 97 14.75 6.11 -10.91
N TYR A 98 13.62 6.64 -10.41
CA TYR A 98 12.39 6.71 -11.19
C TYR A 98 12.47 7.67 -12.36
N LYS A 99 13.23 8.76 -12.26
CA LYS A 99 13.53 9.62 -13.42
C LYS A 99 14.30 8.84 -14.49
N SER A 100 15.32 8.05 -14.10
CA SER A 100 16.06 7.21 -15.04
C SER A 100 15.16 6.16 -15.70
N GLU A 101 14.31 5.48 -14.93
CA GLU A 101 13.36 4.50 -15.47
C GLU A 101 12.30 5.16 -16.37
N PHE A 102 11.80 6.32 -15.98
CA PHE A 102 10.85 7.12 -16.77
C PHE A 102 11.45 7.51 -18.12
N MET A 103 12.65 8.10 -18.12
CA MET A 103 13.34 8.54 -19.33
C MET A 103 13.78 7.36 -20.22
N GLY A 104 14.14 6.22 -19.60
CA GLY A 104 14.55 5.00 -20.29
C GLY A 104 13.40 4.07 -20.70
N ARG A 105 12.15 4.40 -20.34
CA ARG A 105 11.00 3.54 -20.62
C ARG A 105 10.78 3.42 -22.12
N ARG A 106 10.71 2.18 -22.62
CA ARG A 106 10.31 1.85 -23.99
C ARG A 106 9.25 0.77 -24.04
N LYS A 107 8.43 0.76 -25.10
CA LYS A 107 7.39 -0.27 -25.30
C LYS A 107 8.02 -1.66 -25.35
N LYS A 108 7.54 -2.59 -24.52
CA LYS A 108 7.96 -4.00 -24.62
C LYS A 108 7.22 -4.70 -25.78
N PRO A 109 7.82 -5.72 -26.43
CA PRO A 109 7.19 -6.43 -27.56
C PRO A 109 5.82 -7.02 -27.22
N SER A 110 5.65 -7.54 -26.00
CA SER A 110 4.44 -8.19 -25.51
C SER A 110 3.45 -7.26 -24.81
N GLU A 111 3.77 -5.97 -24.64
CA GLU A 111 2.97 -5.03 -23.85
C GLU A 111 1.97 -4.26 -24.71
N THR A 112 0.77 -4.03 -24.18
CA THR A 112 -0.25 -3.18 -24.80
C THR A 112 0.03 -1.70 -24.58
N TYR A 113 -0.48 -0.85 -25.47
CA TYR A 113 -0.36 0.61 -25.30
C TYR A 113 -1.01 1.14 -24.01
N LEU A 114 -2.06 0.46 -23.52
CA LEU A 114 -2.72 0.84 -22.28
C LEU A 114 -1.84 0.54 -21.05
N GLU A 115 -1.25 -0.66 -21.00
CA GLU A 115 -0.30 -1.05 -19.94
C GLU A 115 0.92 -0.11 -19.92
N MET A 116 1.43 0.20 -21.11
CA MET A 116 2.54 1.14 -21.28
C MET A 116 2.17 2.54 -20.78
N GLY A 117 1.01 3.07 -21.17
CA GLY A 117 0.55 4.39 -20.73
C GLY A 117 0.35 4.47 -19.21
N ASN A 118 -0.23 3.42 -18.62
CA ASN A 118 -0.39 3.33 -17.16
C ASN A 118 0.97 3.25 -16.45
N SER A 119 1.89 2.43 -16.98
CA SER A 119 3.26 2.32 -16.46
C SER A 119 4.00 3.66 -16.50
N ILE A 120 3.94 4.40 -17.61
CA ILE A 120 4.58 5.71 -17.78
C ILE A 120 3.96 6.75 -16.83
N ARG A 121 2.63 6.77 -16.66
CA ARG A 121 1.98 7.68 -15.71
C ARG A 121 2.37 7.38 -14.26
N THR A 122 2.46 6.11 -13.89
CA THR A 122 2.95 5.68 -12.56
C THR A 122 4.39 6.11 -12.35
N LEU A 123 5.26 5.91 -13.35
CA LEU A 123 6.65 6.37 -13.30
C LEU A 123 6.76 7.89 -13.19
N ALA A 124 5.94 8.67 -13.91
CA ALA A 124 5.92 10.13 -13.83
C ALA A 124 5.57 10.63 -12.42
N ARG A 125 4.59 10.00 -11.77
CA ARG A 125 4.22 10.31 -10.38
C ARG A 125 5.37 10.05 -9.40
N LYS A 126 6.08 8.94 -9.58
CA LYS A 126 7.19 8.53 -8.71
C LYS A 126 8.47 9.34 -8.97
N ALA A 127 8.74 9.70 -10.21
CA ALA A 127 9.89 10.51 -10.61
C ALA A 127 9.77 11.97 -10.17
N TYR A 128 8.54 12.50 -10.13
CA TYR A 128 8.25 13.91 -9.89
C TYR A 128 7.16 14.14 -8.81
N PRO A 129 7.39 13.69 -7.56
CA PRO A 129 6.40 13.83 -6.48
C PRO A 129 6.13 15.28 -6.07
N SER A 130 6.98 16.24 -6.44
CA SER A 130 6.79 17.67 -6.18
C SER A 130 6.01 18.42 -7.28
N LEU A 131 5.85 17.84 -8.47
CA LEU A 131 5.15 18.48 -9.60
C LEU A 131 3.62 18.30 -9.51
N SER A 132 2.86 19.22 -10.12
CA SER A 132 1.40 19.09 -10.18
C SER A 132 0.97 17.95 -11.11
N ASN A 133 -0.24 17.43 -10.91
CA ASN A 133 -0.78 16.34 -11.72
C ASN A 133 -0.81 16.68 -13.22
N ASN A 134 -1.17 17.91 -13.59
CA ASN A 134 -1.19 18.34 -14.99
C ASN A 134 0.21 18.28 -15.62
N VAL A 135 1.24 18.74 -14.90
CA VAL A 135 2.62 18.71 -15.41
C VAL A 135 3.13 17.28 -15.54
N ARG A 136 2.79 16.39 -14.59
CA ARG A 136 3.12 14.96 -14.69
C ARG A 136 2.45 14.30 -15.88
N ASP A 137 1.19 14.64 -16.16
CA ASP A 137 0.46 14.06 -17.29
C ASP A 137 1.00 14.54 -18.64
N GLU A 138 1.41 15.81 -18.76
CA GLU A 138 2.12 16.31 -19.95
C GLU A 138 3.46 15.60 -20.15
N LEU A 139 4.27 15.47 -19.09
CA LEU A 139 5.52 14.70 -19.15
C LEU A 139 5.26 13.24 -19.58
N ALA A 140 4.23 12.60 -19.02
CA ALA A 140 3.86 11.24 -19.36
C ALA A 140 3.44 11.10 -20.83
N LYS A 141 2.70 12.07 -21.40
CA LYS A 141 2.37 12.10 -22.83
C LYS A 141 3.62 12.24 -23.70
N ASP A 142 4.50 13.18 -23.36
CA ASP A 142 5.76 13.39 -24.09
C ASP A 142 6.62 12.13 -24.10
N GLN A 143 6.71 11.44 -22.96
CA GLN A 143 7.45 10.19 -22.87
C GLN A 143 6.74 9.05 -23.60
N PHE A 144 5.40 8.97 -23.55
CA PHE A 144 4.63 7.97 -24.29
C PHE A 144 4.85 8.06 -25.81
N LEU A 145 5.01 9.27 -26.34
CA LEU A 145 5.33 9.49 -27.76
C LEU A 145 6.77 9.11 -28.14
N ARG A 146 7.68 9.04 -27.17
CA ARG A 146 9.11 8.73 -27.37
C ARG A 146 9.46 7.26 -27.10
N ALA A 147 8.61 6.56 -26.36
CA ALA A 147 8.85 5.24 -25.78
C ALA A 147 8.48 4.09 -26.73
#